data_AF-A0A7C2TXX5-F1
#
_entry.id   AF-A0A7C2TXX5-F1
#
_cell.length_a   1.000
_cell.length_b   1.000
_cell.length_c   1.000
_cell.angle_alpha   90.00
_cell.angle_beta   90.00
_cell.angle_gamma   90.00
#
_symmetry.space_group_name_H-M   'P 1'
#
loop_
_entity.id
_entity.type
_entity.pdbx_description
1 polymer ?
#
loop_
_entity_poly.entity_id
_entity_poly.type
_entity_poly.pdbx_seq_one_letter_code
_entity_poly.pdbx_strand_id
1 'polypeptide(L)'
;MIERIRRRLPEAAVRTTFIVGFPGETERDFRELLDFCRMVEFDYAGAFLYSDEEGTAAHALKGKVPSSVARARQRQLLREVERIAQRRHRRWIGRTVEVLVEGYVAAGAPRSGDRGA
;
A
#
# COMPACT_ATOMS: atom_id res chain seq x y z
N MET A 1 -1.52 -1.32 18.12
CA MET A 1 -1.14 0.11 18.00
C MET A 1 -2.12 0.91 17.17
N ILE A 2 -2.31 0.59 15.88
CA ILE A 2 -3.15 1.37 14.94
C ILE A 2 -4.58 1.55 15.45
N GLU A 3 -5.16 0.50 16.03
CA GLU A 3 -6.47 0.56 16.66
C GLU A 3 -6.57 1.63 17.77
N ARG A 4 -5.52 1.78 18.60
CA ARG A 4 -5.46 2.82 19.64
C ARG A 4 -5.46 4.23 19.03
N ILE A 5 -4.76 4.43 17.91
CA ILE A 5 -4.73 5.71 17.20
C ILE A 5 -6.13 6.05 16.71
N ARG A 6 -6.79 5.11 16.03
CA ARG A 6 -8.14 5.33 15.48
C ARG A 6 -9.22 5.49 16.53
N ARG A 7 -9.06 4.89 17.73
CA ARG A 7 -9.95 5.18 18.87
C ARG A 7 -9.81 6.62 19.39
N ARG A 8 -8.62 7.22 19.27
CA ARG A 8 -8.34 8.58 19.75
C ARG A 8 -8.61 9.64 18.68
N LEU A 9 -8.36 9.30 17.42
CA LEU A 9 -8.52 10.16 16.24
C LEU A 9 -9.14 9.32 15.11
N PRO A 10 -10.48 9.20 15.04
CA PRO A 10 -11.20 8.35 14.08
C PRO A 10 -10.88 8.64 12.60
N GLU A 11 -10.55 9.89 12.29
CA GLU A 11 -10.22 10.38 10.96
C GLU A 11 -8.77 10.09 10.54
N ALA A 12 -7.89 9.72 11.47
CA ALA A 12 -6.46 9.52 11.25
C ALA A 12 -6.20 8.67 10.00
N ALA A 13 -5.46 9.25 9.05
CA ALA A 13 -4.98 8.55 7.88
C ALA A 13 -3.73 7.74 8.24
N VAL A 14 -3.75 6.44 7.93
CA VAL A 14 -2.62 5.55 8.15
C VAL A 14 -2.06 5.13 6.81
N ARG A 15 -0.78 5.46 6.60
CA ARG A 15 0.00 5.13 5.41
C ARG A 15 1.11 4.14 5.75
N THR A 16 1.31 3.13 4.90
CA THR A 16 2.43 2.18 5.03
C THR A 16 2.90 1.66 3.67
N THR A 17 3.98 0.90 3.67
CA THR A 17 4.49 0.16 2.51
C THR A 17 4.95 -1.23 2.95
N PHE A 18 4.68 -2.24 2.14
CA PHE A 18 5.10 -3.61 2.37
C PHE A 18 6.16 -4.03 1.35
N ILE A 19 6.97 -5.02 1.72
CA ILE A 19 7.88 -5.72 0.81
C ILE A 19 7.36 -7.16 0.71
N VAL A 20 7.21 -7.67 -0.51
CA VAL A 20 6.82 -9.07 -0.78
C VAL A 20 7.93 -9.83 -1.48
N GLY A 21 7.98 -11.15 -1.29
CA GLY A 21 9.06 -11.99 -1.79
C GLY A 21 10.33 -11.92 -0.94
N PHE A 22 10.21 -11.49 0.32
CA PHE A 22 11.34 -11.49 1.25
C PHE A 22 11.90 -12.92 1.41
N PRO A 23 13.22 -13.10 1.58
CA PRO A 23 13.81 -14.43 1.76
C PRO A 23 13.13 -15.22 2.89
N GLY A 24 12.59 -16.39 2.56
CA GLY A 24 11.84 -17.25 3.48
C GLY A 24 10.33 -17.04 3.51
N GLU A 25 9.77 -16.05 2.79
CA GLU A 25 8.34 -15.76 2.79
C GLU A 25 7.52 -16.92 2.21
N THR A 26 6.70 -17.54 3.06
CA THR A 26 5.82 -18.65 2.70
C THR A 26 4.43 -18.19 2.27
N GLU A 27 3.64 -19.10 1.73
CA GLU A 27 2.23 -18.82 1.40
C GLU A 27 1.37 -18.56 2.63
N ARG A 28 1.75 -19.08 3.79
CA ARG A 28 1.07 -18.76 5.05
C ARG A 28 1.33 -17.30 5.43
N ASP A 29 2.58 -16.86 5.38
CA ASP A 29 2.97 -15.51 5.78
C ASP A 29 2.34 -14.46 4.85
N PHE A 30 2.28 -14.74 3.55
CA PHE A 30 1.60 -13.87 2.61
C PHE A 30 0.08 -13.77 2.85
N ARG A 31 -0.58 -14.88 3.22
CA ARG A 31 -2.01 -14.86 3.58
C ARG A 31 -2.24 -14.07 4.87
N GLU A 32 -1.38 -14.25 5.87
CA GLU A 32 -1.42 -13.47 7.11
C GLU A 32 -1.26 -11.98 6.83
N LEU A 33 -0.38 -11.59 5.90
CA LEU A 33 -0.25 -10.20 5.44
C LEU A 33 -1.55 -9.67 4.82
N LEU A 34 -2.23 -10.45 3.97
CA LEU A 34 -3.52 -10.03 3.40
C LEU A 34 -4.59 -9.84 4.48
N ASP A 35 -4.67 -10.77 5.43
CA ASP A 35 -5.62 -10.70 6.54
C ASP A 35 -5.30 -9.53 7.49
N PHE A 36 -4.02 -9.26 7.73
CA PHE A 36 -3.58 -8.08 8.45
C PHE A 36 -4.02 -6.79 7.76
N CYS A 37 -3.83 -6.67 6.44
CA CYS A 37 -4.31 -5.52 5.67
C CYS A 37 -5.83 -5.34 5.77
N ARG A 38 -6.60 -6.44 5.68
CA ARG A 38 -8.05 -6.43 5.83
C ARG A 38 -8.51 -5.99 7.21
N MET A 39 -7.84 -6.47 8.25
CA MET A 39 -8.14 -6.13 9.64
C MET A 39 -7.80 -4.67 9.94
N VAL A 40 -6.64 -4.20 9.47
CA VAL A 40 -6.15 -2.85 9.76
C VAL A 40 -6.82 -1.80 8.90
N GLU A 41 -7.26 -2.13 7.70
CA GLU A 41 -7.91 -1.22 6.74
C GLU A 41 -7.13 0.09 6.49
N PHE A 42 -5.93 0.01 5.93
CA PHE A 42 -5.09 1.19 5.65
C PHE A 42 -5.76 2.22 4.71
N ASP A 43 -5.47 3.49 4.93
CA ASP A 43 -5.93 4.58 4.06
C ASP A 43 -5.05 4.66 2.80
N TYR A 44 -3.77 4.35 2.94
CA TYR A 44 -2.86 4.10 1.83
C TYR A 44 -1.91 2.96 2.17
N ALA A 45 -1.75 2.01 1.26
CA ALA A 45 -0.64 1.07 1.33
C ALA A 45 -0.06 0.80 -0.06
N GLY A 46 1.26 0.68 -0.14
CA GLY A 46 1.97 0.25 -1.33
C GLY A 46 2.67 -1.09 -1.10
N ALA A 47 3.15 -1.71 -2.18
CA ALA A 47 3.94 -2.94 -2.11
C ALA A 47 5.12 -2.89 -3.09
N PHE A 48 6.31 -3.18 -2.59
CA PHE A 48 7.53 -3.36 -3.37
C PHE A 48 7.92 -4.84 -3.41
N LEU A 49 8.65 -5.22 -4.46
CA LEU A 49 9.35 -6.49 -4.48
C LEU A 49 10.60 -6.39 -3.61
N TYR A 50 10.95 -7.46 -2.92
CA TYR A 50 12.27 -7.57 -2.32
C TYR A 50 13.35 -7.41 -3.40
N SER A 51 14.38 -6.60 -3.10
CA SER A 51 15.60 -6.48 -3.90
C SER A 51 16.75 -7.09 -3.12
N ASP A 52 17.54 -7.95 -3.77
CA ASP A 52 18.60 -8.73 -3.12
C ASP A 52 19.93 -7.96 -3.06
N GLU A 53 19.92 -6.82 -2.39
CA GLU A 53 21.06 -5.90 -2.33
C GLU A 53 22.23 -6.46 -1.51
N GLU A 54 23.42 -6.45 -2.10
CA GLU A 54 24.67 -6.85 -1.43
C GLU A 54 24.94 -5.98 -0.20
N GLY A 55 25.55 -6.58 0.84
CA GLY A 55 25.85 -5.89 2.10
C GLY A 55 24.67 -5.78 3.08
N THR A 56 23.46 -6.17 2.68
CA THR A 56 22.32 -6.26 3.60
C THR A 56 22.31 -7.60 4.36
N ALA A 57 21.79 -7.61 5.59
CA ALA A 57 21.60 -8.86 6.35
C ALA A 57 20.66 -9.84 5.62
N ALA A 58 19.68 -9.31 4.88
CA ALA A 58 18.72 -10.11 4.12
C ALA A 58 19.37 -10.84 2.93
N HIS A 59 20.46 -10.30 2.37
CA HIS A 59 21.21 -10.94 1.29
C HIS A 59 21.71 -12.33 1.68
N ALA A 60 22.21 -12.50 2.90
CA ALA A 60 22.71 -13.78 3.42
C ALA A 60 21.61 -14.81 3.74
N LEU A 61 20.33 -14.41 3.76
CA LEU A 61 19.23 -15.31 4.07
C LEU A 61 18.96 -16.28 2.91
N LYS A 62 18.71 -17.55 3.26
CA LYS A 62 18.30 -18.60 2.32
C LYS A 62 16.80 -18.50 2.01
N GLY A 63 16.34 -19.28 1.03
CA GLY A 63 14.92 -19.37 0.69
C GLY A 63 14.40 -18.16 -0.09
N LYS A 64 15.20 -17.65 -1.03
CA LYS A 64 14.79 -16.57 -1.93
C LYS A 64 13.52 -16.98 -2.68
N VAL A 65 12.52 -16.12 -2.67
CA VAL A 65 11.24 -16.39 -3.33
C VAL A 65 11.40 -16.20 -4.85
N PRO A 66 10.89 -17.11 -5.69
CA PRO A 66 10.91 -16.92 -7.13
C PRO A 66 10.24 -15.60 -7.55
N SER A 67 10.85 -14.88 -8.48
CA SER A 67 10.38 -13.57 -8.91
C SER A 67 8.94 -13.59 -9.45
N SER A 68 8.53 -14.68 -10.10
CA SER A 68 7.16 -14.88 -10.58
C SER A 68 6.13 -14.91 -9.43
N VAL A 69 6.47 -15.59 -8.34
CA VAL A 69 5.65 -15.68 -7.11
C VAL A 69 5.60 -14.30 -6.43
N ALA A 70 6.75 -13.65 -6.24
CA ALA A 70 6.80 -12.33 -5.62
C ALA A 70 5.98 -11.29 -6.41
N ARG A 71 6.06 -11.27 -7.74
CA ARG A 71 5.24 -10.40 -8.61
C ARG A 71 3.75 -10.74 -8.53
N ALA A 72 3.38 -12.02 -8.45
CA ALA A 72 1.99 -12.42 -8.29
C ALA A 72 1.41 -11.92 -6.95
N ARG A 73 2.18 -12.09 -5.87
CA ARG A 73 1.86 -11.59 -4.53
C ARG A 73 1.73 -10.07 -4.51
N GLN A 74 2.67 -9.35 -5.12
CA GLN A 74 2.61 -7.89 -5.23
C GLN A 74 1.32 -7.43 -5.90
N ARG A 75 0.99 -7.99 -7.08
CA ARG A 75 -0.25 -7.65 -7.79
C ARG A 75 -1.50 -7.94 -6.94
N GLN A 76 -1.53 -9.05 -6.23
CA GLN A 76 -2.65 -9.42 -5.37
C GLN A 76 -2.78 -8.47 -4.18
N LEU A 77 -1.68 -8.15 -3.50
CA LEU A 77 -1.66 -7.23 -2.38
C LEU A 77 -2.07 -5.82 -2.80
N LEU A 78 -1.54 -5.31 -3.92
CA LEU A 78 -1.91 -3.99 -4.46
C LEU A 78 -3.42 -3.89 -4.73
N ARG A 79 -4.02 -4.89 -5.38
CA ARG A 79 -5.47 -4.92 -5.60
C ARG A 79 -6.26 -4.90 -4.29
N GLU A 80 -5.81 -5.64 -3.29
CA GLU A 80 -6.51 -5.72 -2.01
C GLU A 80 -6.43 -4.39 -1.23
N VAL A 81 -5.24 -3.78 -1.15
CA VAL A 81 -5.07 -2.50 -0.45
C VAL A 81 -5.73 -1.34 -1.18
N GLU A 82 -5.81 -1.38 -2.52
CA GLU A 82 -6.58 -0.41 -3.29
C GLU A 82 -8.07 -0.49 -2.96
N ARG A 83 -8.65 -1.70 -2.94
CA ARG A 83 -10.04 -1.94 -2.56
C ARG A 83 -10.33 -1.44 -1.14
N ILE A 84 -9.39 -1.62 -0.22
CA ILE A 84 -9.47 -1.12 1.15
C ILE A 84 -9.43 0.41 1.18
N ALA A 85 -8.45 1.02 0.52
CA ALA A 85 -8.28 2.47 0.46
C ALA A 85 -9.54 3.15 -0.11
N GLN A 86 -10.10 2.62 -1.21
CA GLN A 86 -11.33 3.13 -1.78
C GLN A 86 -12.50 3.14 -0.78
N ARG A 87 -12.71 2.05 -0.01
CA ARG A 87 -13.73 2.02 1.05
C ARG A 87 -13.44 3.05 2.14
N ARG A 88 -12.19 3.14 2.59
CA ARG A 88 -11.77 4.10 3.62
C ARG A 88 -11.97 5.54 3.17
N HIS A 89 -11.72 5.85 1.90
CA HIS A 89 -11.86 7.18 1.32
C HIS A 89 -13.31 7.64 1.19
N ARG A 90 -14.27 6.71 1.00
CA ARG A 90 -15.70 7.06 0.93
C ARG A 90 -16.21 7.81 2.16
N ARG A 91 -15.57 7.66 3.33
CA ARG A 91 -15.94 8.39 4.55
C ARG A 91 -15.78 9.91 4.43
N TRP A 92 -14.98 10.38 3.48
CA TRP A 92 -14.72 11.81 3.25
C TRP A 92 -15.76 12.48 2.36
N ILE A 93 -16.61 11.72 1.67
CA ILE A 93 -17.67 12.28 0.82
C ILE A 93 -18.63 13.11 1.69
N GLY A 94 -18.93 14.34 1.25
CA GLY A 94 -19.84 15.25 1.92
C GLY A 94 -19.24 16.00 3.12
N ARG A 95 -17.92 15.89 3.36
CA ARG A 95 -17.24 16.62 4.44
C ARG A 95 -16.55 17.87 3.92
N THR A 96 -16.56 18.93 4.72
CA THR A 96 -15.66 20.06 4.58
C THR A 96 -14.29 19.67 5.13
N VAL A 97 -13.24 19.88 4.34
CA VAL A 97 -11.85 19.58 4.72
C VAL A 97 -10.97 20.78 4.44
N GLU A 98 -9.88 20.90 5.18
CA GLU A 98 -8.82 21.86 4.87
C GLU A 98 -8.07 21.40 3.62
N VAL A 99 -7.74 22.36 2.75
CA VAL A 99 -7.07 22.10 1.46
C VAL A 99 -5.92 23.06 1.26
N LEU A 100 -4.87 22.58 0.59
CA LEU A 100 -3.76 23.39 0.11
C LEU A 100 -3.89 23.55 -1.41
N VAL A 101 -3.89 24.80 -1.90
CA VAL A 101 -3.91 25.09 -3.34
C VAL A 101 -2.48 25.00 -3.88
N GLU A 102 -2.20 24.00 -4.71
CA GLU A 102 -0.86 23.80 -5.30
C GLU A 102 -0.66 24.52 -6.65
N GLY A 103 -1.74 24.99 -7.28
CA GLY A 103 -1.65 25.75 -8.53
C GLY A 103 -2.99 25.86 -9.26
N TYR A 104 -2.95 26.52 -10.42
CA TYR A 104 -4.10 26.68 -11.31
C TYR A 104 -3.88 25.90 -12.60
N VAL A 105 -4.90 25.17 -13.04
CA VAL A 105 -4.90 24.55 -14.37
C VAL A 105 -5.48 25.58 -15.35
N ALA A 106 -4.69 26.01 -16.33
CA ALA A 106 -5.18 26.90 -17.38
C ALA A 106 -6.36 26.23 -18.11
N ALA A 107 -7.39 27.01 -18.46
CA ALA A 107 -8.54 26.49 -19.19
C ALA A 107 -8.06 25.81 -20.49
N GLY A 108 -8.33 24.50 -20.63
CA GLY A 108 -7.94 23.70 -21.78
C GLY A 108 -6.63 22.90 -21.64
N ALA A 109 -5.92 22.99 -20.52
CA ALA A 109 -4.73 22.15 -20.32
C ALA A 109 -5.12 20.67 -20.09
N PRO A 110 -4.38 19.71 -20.69
CA PRO A 110 -4.66 18.28 -20.53
C PRO A 110 -4.52 17.86 -19.06
N ARG A 111 -5.48 17.07 -18.58
CA ARG A 111 -5.48 16.56 -17.20
C ARG A 111 -4.28 15.63 -17.01
N SER A 112 -3.55 15.79 -15.90
CA SER A 112 -2.31 15.06 -15.56
C SER A 112 -2.44 13.53 -15.44
N GLY A 113 -3.63 12.96 -15.63
CA GLY A 113 -3.90 11.52 -15.67
C GLY A 113 -3.93 10.89 -17.07
N ASP A 114 -3.76 11.67 -18.15
CA ASP A 114 -3.81 11.18 -19.54
C ASP A 114 -2.46 10.68 -20.08
N ARG A 115 -1.49 10.42 -19.19
CA ARG A 115 -0.26 9.72 -19.56
C ARG A 115 -0.47 8.22 -19.41
N GLY A 116 -1.05 7.64 -20.46
CA GLY A 116 -1.03 6.20 -20.68
C GLY A 116 0.41 5.68 -20.72
N ALA A 117 0.66 4.65 -19.91
CA ALA A 117 1.70 3.64 -20.08
C ALA A 117 1.21 2.36 -19.38
#